data_AF-Q3V0M0-F1
#
_entry.id   AF-Q3V0M0-F1
#
_cell.length_a   1.000
_cell.length_b   1.000
_cell.length_c   1.000
_cell.angle_alpha   90.00
_cell.angle_beta   90.00
_cell.angle_gamma   90.00
#
_symmetry.space_group_name_H-M   'P 1'
#
loop_
_entity.id
_entity.type
_entity.pdbx_description
1 polymer ?
#
loop_
_entity_poly.entity_id
_entity_poly.type
_entity_poly.pdbx_seq_one_letter_code
_entity_poly.pdbx_strand_id
1 'polypeptide(L)'
;MNVTLNIRPSTGTGVMLALVSGGTVPFALSLVDSRSGTSQDIVVFVENSVVARLEAVSLCSDQQSQLKCNVNRNGLELWTPLRKDVIYSKDLQRQLAVLDKAMKRTVATYLGGIPDISFSATPVNAFYSGCMEVNINGVQLDLDEAISKHKDIRAHSCPSVRKIQKNF
;
A
#
# COMPACT_ATOMS: atom_id res chain seq x y z
N MET A 1 -5.60 7.24 -10.85
CA MET A 1 -5.68 7.27 -9.38
C MET A 1 -4.33 7.72 -8.88
N ASN A 2 -4.31 8.83 -8.16
CA ASN A 2 -3.09 9.43 -7.62
C ASN A 2 -3.11 9.22 -6.11
N VAL A 3 -2.23 8.38 -5.60
CA VAL A 3 -2.13 8.05 -4.17
C VAL A 3 -0.85 8.67 -3.62
N THR A 4 -0.96 9.39 -2.52
CA THR A 4 0.18 9.76 -1.68
C THR A 4 -0.04 9.20 -0.29
N LEU A 5 0.94 8.45 0.22
CA LEU A 5 0.96 7.93 1.58
C LEU A 5 2.11 8.56 2.36
N ASN A 6 1.85 8.99 3.58
CA ASN A 6 2.90 9.23 4.57
C ASN A 6 2.85 8.06 5.55
N ILE A 7 3.88 7.20 5.53
CA ILE A 7 3.90 5.94 6.28
C ILE A 7 5.02 5.89 7.31
N ARG A 8 4.75 5.24 8.44
CA ARG A 8 5.77 4.77 9.40
C ARG A 8 5.37 3.35 9.84
N PRO A 9 5.79 2.33 9.07
CA PRO A 9 5.46 0.94 9.37
C PRO A 9 6.09 0.45 10.67
N SER A 10 5.39 -0.44 11.37
CA SER A 10 5.89 -1.17 12.55
C SER A 10 6.15 -2.66 12.26
N THR A 11 5.63 -3.15 11.13
CA THR A 11 5.89 -4.48 10.57
C THR A 11 6.39 -4.35 9.14
N GLY A 12 7.11 -5.36 8.65
CA GLY A 12 7.70 -5.32 7.32
C GLY A 12 6.79 -5.83 6.19
N THR A 13 5.61 -6.38 6.52
CA THR A 13 4.64 -6.86 5.53
C THR A 13 3.23 -6.37 5.88
N GLY A 14 2.47 -5.95 4.86
CA GLY A 14 1.06 -5.59 5.00
C GLY A 14 0.49 -4.81 3.82
N VAL A 15 -0.83 -4.89 3.62
CA VAL A 15 -1.55 -4.14 2.59
C VAL A 15 -1.76 -2.70 3.06
N MET A 16 -1.22 -1.71 2.34
CA MET A 16 -1.41 -0.29 2.66
C MET A 16 -2.73 0.23 2.08
N LEU A 17 -2.97 -0.02 0.79
CA LEU A 17 -4.18 0.40 0.09
C LEU A 17 -4.59 -0.68 -0.92
N ALA A 18 -5.88 -1.00 -0.99
CA ALA A 18 -6.42 -1.92 -1.97
C ALA A 18 -7.73 -1.42 -2.57
N LEU A 19 -8.01 -1.83 -3.80
CA LEU A 19 -9.32 -1.72 -4.42
C LEU A 19 -9.92 -3.12 -4.50
N VAL A 20 -11.19 -3.24 -4.12
CA VAL A 20 -11.92 -4.52 -4.10
C VAL A 20 -13.20 -4.38 -4.91
N SER A 21 -13.47 -5.37 -5.77
CA SER A 21 -14.69 -5.39 -6.59
C SER A 21 -15.15 -6.82 -6.84
N GLY A 22 -16.38 -7.16 -6.45
CA GLY A 22 -16.98 -8.47 -6.76
C GLY A 22 -16.15 -9.68 -6.29
N GLY A 23 -15.49 -9.58 -5.13
CA GLY A 23 -14.66 -10.66 -4.57
C GLY A 23 -13.23 -10.75 -5.13
N THR A 24 -12.82 -9.83 -6.01
CA THR A 24 -11.44 -9.72 -6.48
C THR A 24 -10.73 -8.50 -5.89
N VAL A 25 -9.41 -8.46 -6.01
CA VAL A 25 -8.56 -7.31 -5.65
C VAL A 25 -7.90 -6.74 -6.91
N PRO A 26 -8.60 -5.90 -7.69
CA PRO A 26 -8.03 -5.35 -8.93
C PRO A 26 -6.75 -4.54 -8.74
N PHE A 27 -6.52 -3.99 -7.56
CA PHE A 27 -5.32 -3.22 -7.24
C PHE A 27 -4.96 -3.39 -5.77
N ALA A 28 -3.67 -3.63 -5.47
CA ALA A 28 -3.15 -3.55 -4.12
C ALA A 28 -1.75 -2.91 -4.10
N LEU A 29 -1.55 -1.96 -3.20
CA LEU A 29 -0.26 -1.39 -2.86
C LEU A 29 0.15 -1.92 -1.48
N SER A 30 1.24 -2.68 -1.44
CA SER A 30 1.64 -3.43 -0.25
C SER A 30 3.11 -3.23 0.10
N LEU A 31 3.40 -3.42 1.38
CA LEU A 31 4.73 -3.58 1.94
C LEU A 31 5.03 -5.08 2.06
N VAL A 32 6.25 -5.51 1.73
CA VAL A 32 6.70 -6.90 1.86
C VAL A 32 8.14 -6.91 2.39
N ASP A 33 8.45 -7.79 3.34
CA ASP A 33 9.83 -7.94 3.80
C ASP A 33 10.77 -8.33 2.65
N SER A 34 11.87 -7.60 2.52
CA SER A 34 12.83 -7.88 1.45
C SER A 34 13.70 -9.08 1.82
N ARG A 35 14.31 -9.68 0.80
CA ARG A 35 15.28 -10.77 0.99
C ARG A 35 16.53 -10.34 1.76
N SER A 36 16.80 -9.03 1.89
CA SER A 36 17.98 -8.52 2.60
C SER A 36 17.83 -8.54 4.12
N GLY A 37 16.63 -8.82 4.66
CA GLY A 37 16.34 -8.96 6.09
C GLY A 37 16.30 -7.65 6.89
N THR A 38 16.70 -6.52 6.30
CA THR A 38 16.78 -5.20 6.97
C THR A 38 16.00 -4.11 6.24
N SER A 39 15.30 -4.46 5.17
CA SER A 39 14.58 -3.53 4.31
C SER A 39 13.29 -4.14 3.81
N GLN A 40 12.43 -3.31 3.23
CA GLN A 40 11.13 -3.71 2.72
C GLN A 40 11.03 -3.37 1.23
N ASP A 41 10.30 -4.19 0.50
CA ASP A 41 9.88 -3.89 -0.85
C ASP A 41 8.50 -3.23 -0.82
N ILE A 42 8.32 -2.23 -1.68
CA ILE A 42 7.00 -1.66 -1.98
C ILE A 42 6.55 -2.30 -3.28
N VAL A 43 5.43 -3.02 -3.24
CA VAL A 43 4.95 -3.82 -4.37
C VAL A 43 3.56 -3.38 -4.75
N VAL A 44 3.35 -3.16 -6.05
CA VAL A 44 2.02 -2.96 -6.62
C VAL A 44 1.58 -4.23 -7.32
N PHE A 45 0.37 -4.68 -6.97
CA PHE A 45 -0.30 -5.81 -7.58
C PHE A 45 -1.52 -5.35 -8.37
N VAL A 46 -1.74 -6.00 -9.51
CA VAL A 46 -3.04 -6.05 -10.18
C VAL A 46 -3.49 -7.50 -10.12
N GLU A 47 -4.62 -7.74 -9.44
CA GLU A 47 -5.04 -9.09 -9.04
C GLU A 47 -3.90 -9.81 -8.30
N ASN A 48 -3.44 -10.96 -8.82
CA ASN A 48 -2.36 -11.75 -8.25
C ASN A 48 -0.97 -11.47 -8.86
N SER A 49 -0.87 -10.49 -9.78
CA SER A 49 0.34 -10.23 -10.56
C SER A 49 1.08 -8.99 -10.07
N VAL A 50 2.39 -9.11 -9.86
CA VAL A 50 3.28 -7.97 -9.58
C VAL A 50 3.38 -7.10 -10.84
N VAL A 51 3.00 -5.82 -10.75
CA VAL A 51 3.11 -4.87 -11.87
C VAL A 51 4.24 -3.86 -11.70
N ALA A 52 4.59 -3.55 -10.45
CA ALA A 52 5.71 -2.70 -10.11
C ALA A 52 6.29 -3.08 -8.75
N ARG A 53 7.61 -2.93 -8.59
CA ARG A 53 8.32 -3.18 -7.34
C ARG A 53 9.40 -2.13 -7.15
N LEU A 54 9.45 -1.58 -5.94
CA LEU A 54 10.56 -0.79 -5.45
C LEU A 54 11.25 -1.61 -4.37
N GLU A 55 12.47 -2.07 -4.63
CA GLU A 55 13.16 -3.02 -3.76
C GLU A 55 13.92 -2.35 -2.61
N ALA A 56 14.12 -3.07 -1.51
CA ALA A 56 15.01 -2.75 -0.41
C ALA A 56 15.01 -1.27 0.03
N VAL A 57 13.83 -0.81 0.45
CA VAL A 57 13.58 0.48 1.09
C VAL A 57 13.69 0.34 2.59
N SER A 58 14.45 1.22 3.25
CA SER A 58 14.53 1.22 4.71
C SER A 58 13.32 1.95 5.30
N LEU A 59 12.27 1.21 5.67
CA LEU A 59 11.02 1.78 6.17
C LEU A 59 10.77 1.50 7.67
N CYS A 60 11.37 0.45 8.23
CA CYS A 60 11.33 0.15 9.66
C CYS A 60 12.24 1.08 10.48
N SER A 61 11.95 2.38 10.45
CA SER A 61 12.63 3.42 11.23
C SER A 61 11.63 4.22 12.07
N ASP A 62 12.13 5.14 12.90
CA ASP A 62 11.28 6.08 13.65
C ASP A 62 10.76 7.23 12.77
N GLN A 63 11.24 7.34 11.52
CA GLN A 63 10.91 8.39 10.58
C GLN A 63 9.69 8.05 9.74
N GLN A 64 8.89 9.08 9.42
CA GLN A 64 7.87 8.98 8.38
C GLN A 64 8.51 9.02 7.00
N SER A 65 7.97 8.22 6.08
CA SER A 65 8.40 8.14 4.70
C SER A 65 7.24 8.44 3.77
N GLN A 66 7.49 9.28 2.77
CA GLN A 66 6.49 9.55 1.74
C GLN A 66 6.60 8.53 0.61
N LEU A 67 5.45 8.04 0.18
CA LEU A 67 5.28 7.16 -0.98
C LEU A 67 4.24 7.76 -1.90
N LYS A 68 4.55 7.84 -3.20
CA LYS A 68 3.61 8.24 -4.24
C LYS A 68 3.40 7.07 -5.20
N CYS A 69 2.14 6.79 -5.50
CA CYS A 69 1.74 5.83 -6.51
C CYS A 69 0.70 6.48 -7.42
N ASN A 70 1.05 6.72 -8.67
CA ASN A 70 0.13 7.19 -9.70
C ASN A 70 -0.12 6.03 -10.66
N VAL A 71 -1.39 5.72 -10.93
CA VAL A 71 -1.76 4.69 -11.89
C VAL A 71 -2.91 5.17 -12.76
N ASN A 72 -2.78 4.97 -14.06
CA ASN A 72 -3.82 5.24 -15.05
C ASN A 72 -3.73 4.22 -16.19
N ARG A 73 -4.61 4.35 -17.19
CA ARG A 73 -4.66 3.42 -18.34
C ARG A 73 -3.37 3.37 -19.18
N ASN A 74 -2.52 4.38 -19.09
CA ASN A 74 -1.30 4.50 -19.90
C ASN A 74 -0.05 4.06 -19.14
N GLY A 75 -0.05 4.13 -17.80
CA GLY A 75 1.13 3.85 -17.02
C GLY A 75 0.91 3.82 -15.52
N LEU A 76 1.98 3.41 -14.84
CA LEU A 76 2.11 3.40 -13.40
C LEU A 76 3.44 4.07 -13.04
N GLU A 77 3.40 4.97 -12.05
CA GLU A 77 4.57 5.60 -11.47
C GLU A 77 4.59 5.30 -9.97
N LEU A 78 5.72 4.83 -9.47
CA LEU A 78 5.96 4.59 -8.06
C LEU A 78 7.19 5.39 -7.63
N TRP A 79 7.10 6.11 -6.52
CA TRP A 79 8.18 7.01 -6.10
C TRP A 79 8.25 7.18 -4.59
N THR A 80 9.48 7.27 -4.07
CA THR A 80 9.77 7.65 -2.69
C THR A 80 11.09 8.43 -2.63
N PRO A 81 11.30 9.33 -1.65
CA PRO A 81 12.59 10.01 -1.47
C PRO A 81 13.76 9.05 -1.20
N LEU A 82 13.48 7.87 -0.64
CA LEU A 82 14.49 6.91 -0.19
C LEU A 82 15.16 6.16 -1.34
N ARG A 83 14.49 6.02 -2.49
CA ARG A 83 14.99 5.24 -3.63
C ARG A 83 14.17 5.53 -4.89
N LYS A 84 14.82 5.46 -6.06
CA LYS A 84 14.22 5.85 -7.35
C LYS A 84 13.98 4.69 -8.33
N ASP A 85 14.71 3.60 -8.19
CA ASP A 85 14.64 2.51 -9.18
C ASP A 85 13.41 1.64 -8.94
N VAL A 86 12.53 1.62 -9.95
CA VAL A 86 11.30 0.80 -9.96
C VAL A 86 11.42 -0.26 -11.04
N ILE A 87 11.17 -1.50 -10.67
CA ILE A 87 11.10 -2.64 -11.58
C ILE A 87 9.64 -2.80 -12.01
N TYR A 88 9.37 -2.59 -13.30
CA TYR A 88 8.05 -2.77 -13.89
C TYR A 88 7.91 -4.14 -14.55
N SER A 89 6.71 -4.70 -14.51
CA SER A 89 6.39 -5.94 -15.24
C SER A 89 6.45 -5.73 -16.75
N LYS A 90 6.92 -6.75 -17.48
CA LYS A 90 6.86 -6.77 -18.95
C LYS A 90 5.41 -6.75 -19.46
N ASP A 91 4.46 -7.23 -18.65
CA ASP A 91 3.03 -7.29 -18.98
C ASP A 91 2.24 -6.08 -18.43
N LEU A 92 2.92 -4.99 -18.04
CA LEU A 92 2.30 -3.85 -17.37
C LEU A 92 1.03 -3.35 -18.10
N GLN A 93 1.10 -3.14 -19.41
CA GLN A 93 -0.04 -2.62 -20.19
C GLN A 93 -1.25 -3.57 -20.17
N ARG A 94 -1.01 -4.89 -20.25
CA ARG A 94 -2.07 -5.90 -20.15
C ARG A 94 -2.73 -5.84 -18.77
N GLN A 95 -1.94 -5.69 -17.72
CA GLN A 95 -2.45 -5.60 -16.34
C GLN A 95 -3.19 -4.28 -16.10
N LEU A 96 -2.71 -3.15 -16.64
CA LEU A 96 -3.43 -1.88 -16.56
C LEU A 96 -4.79 -1.94 -17.27
N ALA A 97 -4.93 -2.73 -18.35
CA ALA A 97 -6.23 -2.96 -18.99
C ALA A 97 -7.20 -3.76 -18.10
N VAL A 98 -6.70 -4.72 -17.31
CA VAL A 98 -7.50 -5.45 -16.31
C VAL A 98 -8.01 -4.47 -15.24
N LEU A 99 -7.12 -3.63 -14.71
CA LEU A 99 -7.47 -2.60 -13.74
C LEU A 99 -8.48 -1.60 -14.32
N ASP A 100 -8.27 -1.08 -15.54
CA ASP A 100 -9.20 -0.16 -16.21
C ASP A 100 -10.60 -0.76 -16.34
N LYS A 101 -10.70 -2.04 -16.69
CA LYS A 101 -11.97 -2.76 -16.75
C LYS A 101 -12.65 -2.87 -15.38
N ALA A 102 -11.89 -3.15 -14.33
CA ALA A 102 -12.43 -3.25 -12.98
C ALA A 102 -12.92 -1.89 -12.45
N MET A 103 -12.19 -0.80 -12.77
CA MET A 103 -12.53 0.57 -12.38
C MET A 103 -13.82 1.10 -13.03
N LYS A 104 -14.34 0.44 -14.08
CA LYS A 104 -15.65 0.75 -14.68
C LYS A 104 -16.84 0.21 -13.87
N ARG A 105 -16.57 -0.62 -12.86
CA ARG A 105 -17.56 -1.15 -11.92
C ARG A 105 -17.44 -0.42 -10.58
N THR A 106 -18.38 -0.67 -9.68
CA THR A 106 -18.24 -0.23 -8.29
C THR A 106 -17.01 -0.90 -7.67
N VAL A 107 -16.10 -0.07 -7.17
CA VAL A 107 -14.91 -0.48 -6.42
C VAL A 107 -14.99 0.09 -5.02
N ALA A 108 -14.65 -0.72 -4.02
CA ALA A 108 -14.48 -0.28 -2.64
C ALA A 108 -13.00 -0.09 -2.35
N THR A 109 -12.64 1.04 -1.76
CA THR A 109 -11.28 1.32 -1.31
C THR A 109 -11.09 0.83 0.12
N TYR A 110 -10.06 0.01 0.33
CA TYR A 110 -9.66 -0.49 1.63
C TYR A 110 -8.29 0.09 2.00
N LEU A 111 -8.14 0.42 3.28
CA LEU A 111 -6.89 0.91 3.86
C LEU A 111 -6.43 -0.04 4.96
N GLY A 112 -5.13 -0.33 4.96
CA GLY A 112 -4.51 -1.15 5.99
C GLY A 112 -4.85 -2.64 5.95
N GLY A 113 -5.55 -3.12 4.93
CA GLY A 113 -5.98 -4.50 4.81
C GLY A 113 -6.90 -4.74 3.62
N ILE A 114 -7.44 -5.96 3.55
CA ILE A 114 -8.49 -6.39 2.61
C ILE A 114 -9.59 -7.13 3.41
N PRO A 115 -10.82 -7.22 2.90
CA PRO A 115 -11.86 -8.04 3.54
C PRO A 115 -11.52 -9.53 3.45
N ASP A 116 -12.29 -10.37 4.15
CA ASP A 116 -12.13 -11.84 4.07
C ASP A 116 -12.58 -12.34 2.68
N ILE A 117 -11.59 -12.52 1.80
CA ILE A 117 -11.72 -13.00 0.42
C ILE A 117 -10.65 -14.04 0.16
N SER A 118 -10.80 -14.81 -0.93
CA SER A 118 -9.86 -15.88 -1.26
C SER A 118 -8.41 -15.42 -1.23
N PHE A 119 -7.54 -16.21 -0.59
CA PHE A 119 -6.08 -16.00 -0.57
C PHE A 119 -5.46 -15.89 -1.97
N SER A 120 -6.15 -16.41 -3.00
CA SER A 120 -5.72 -16.30 -4.40
C SER A 120 -5.99 -14.92 -5.03
N ALA A 121 -6.75 -14.04 -4.38
CA ALA A 121 -7.17 -12.77 -4.94
C ALA A 121 -6.04 -11.73 -4.97
N THR A 122 -5.10 -11.80 -4.03
CA THR A 122 -3.89 -10.97 -4.01
C THR A 122 -2.77 -11.65 -3.21
N PRO A 123 -1.48 -11.44 -3.55
CA PRO A 123 -0.39 -12.17 -2.90
C PRO A 123 -0.10 -11.72 -1.46
N VAL A 124 -0.58 -10.55 -1.04
CA VAL A 124 -0.41 -10.04 0.33
C VAL A 124 -1.79 -9.80 0.93
N ASN A 125 -2.09 -10.48 2.04
CA ASN A 125 -3.34 -10.35 2.79
C ASN A 125 -3.14 -9.95 4.26
N ALA A 126 -1.88 -9.74 4.68
CA ALA A 126 -1.58 -9.28 6.02
C ALA A 126 -2.07 -7.83 6.22
N PHE A 127 -2.56 -7.53 7.41
CA PHE A 127 -2.92 -6.18 7.80
C PHE A 127 -1.67 -5.31 7.94
N TYR A 128 -1.72 -4.08 7.44
CA TYR A 128 -0.70 -3.09 7.71
C TYR A 128 -0.73 -2.72 9.19
N SER A 129 0.45 -2.71 9.81
CA SER A 129 0.62 -2.24 11.18
C SER A 129 1.57 -1.05 11.18
N GLY A 130 1.09 0.11 11.58
CA GLY A 130 1.90 1.33 11.65
C GLY A 130 1.04 2.59 11.57
N CYS A 131 1.72 3.70 11.31
CA CYS A 131 1.09 4.99 11.10
C CYS A 131 0.99 5.29 9.61
N MET A 132 -0.20 5.68 9.16
CA MET A 132 -0.43 5.97 7.75
C MET A 132 -1.41 7.12 7.59
N GLU A 133 -1.00 8.13 6.84
CA GLU A 133 -1.88 9.17 6.30
C GLU A 133 -2.02 8.94 4.80
N VAL A 134 -3.24 9.15 4.28
CA VAL A 134 -3.57 8.81 2.90
C VAL A 134 -4.20 10.01 2.20
N ASN A 135 -3.68 10.34 1.02
CA ASN A 135 -4.32 11.24 0.08
C ASN A 135 -4.61 10.49 -1.23
N ILE A 136 -5.85 10.57 -1.71
CA ILE A 136 -6.28 10.00 -2.98
C ILE A 136 -6.83 11.11 -3.86
N ASN A 137 -6.28 11.26 -5.06
CA ASN A 137 -6.69 12.25 -6.06
C ASN A 137 -6.74 13.69 -5.51
N GLY A 138 -5.82 14.05 -4.60
CA GLY A 138 -5.75 15.37 -3.98
C GLY A 138 -6.56 15.51 -2.70
N VAL A 139 -7.39 14.53 -2.33
CA VAL A 139 -8.22 14.55 -1.12
C VAL A 139 -7.54 13.74 -0.01
N GLN A 140 -7.25 14.40 1.11
CA GLN A 140 -6.81 13.71 2.32
C GLN A 140 -8.00 12.96 2.92
N LEU A 141 -7.82 11.67 3.21
CA LEU A 141 -8.89 10.84 3.74
C LEU A 141 -9.04 11.05 5.24
N ASP A 142 -10.27 11.32 5.67
CA ASP A 142 -10.69 11.25 7.07
C ASP A 142 -11.23 9.84 7.35
N LEU A 143 -10.64 9.13 8.31
CA LEU A 143 -11.06 7.77 8.66
C LEU A 143 -12.39 7.73 9.43
N ASP A 144 -12.87 8.86 9.95
CA ASP A 144 -14.20 8.95 10.57
C ASP A 144 -15.34 8.95 9.53
N GLU A 145 -15.05 9.34 8.29
CA GLU A 145 -15.97 9.30 7.14
C GLU A 145 -16.01 7.92 6.45
N ALA A 146 -15.25 6.95 6.95
CA ALA A 146 -15.22 5.62 6.37
C ALA A 146 -16.55 4.88 6.60
N ILE A 147 -17.03 4.17 5.57
CA ILE A 147 -18.22 3.30 5.67
C ILE A 147 -18.06 2.27 6.80
N SER A 148 -16.83 1.79 7.02
CA SER A 148 -16.48 0.90 8.12
C SER A 148 -15.03 1.16 8.56
N LYS A 149 -14.82 1.19 9.87
CA LYS A 149 -13.50 1.34 10.51
C LYS A 149 -13.39 0.39 11.68
N HIS A 150 -12.33 -0.41 11.73
CA HIS A 150 -12.08 -1.28 12.88
C HIS A 150 -11.84 -0.43 14.14
N LYS A 151 -12.40 -0.84 15.29
CA LYS A 151 -12.39 -0.06 16.55
C LYS A 151 -11.00 0.31 17.07
N ASP A 152 -9.99 -0.49 16.72
CA ASP A 152 -8.62 -0.29 17.17
C ASP A 152 -7.83 0.70 16.29
N ILE A 153 -8.42 1.13 15.15
CA ILE A 153 -7.85 2.15 14.28
C ILE A 153 -8.15 3.53 14.86
N ARG A 154 -7.10 4.29 15.16
CA ARG A 154 -7.20 5.70 15.57
C ARG A 154 -7.16 6.59 14.32
N ALA A 155 -8.19 7.40 14.14
CA ALA A 155 -8.36 8.21 12.92
C ALA A 155 -7.34 9.35 12.82
N HIS A 156 -7.09 10.03 13.93
CA HIS A 156 -6.37 11.32 13.96
C HIS A 156 -5.15 11.31 14.86
N SER A 157 -4.67 10.14 15.28
CA SER A 157 -3.52 10.05 16.18
C SER A 157 -2.72 8.79 15.99
N CYS A 158 -1.44 8.91 16.29
CA CYS A 158 -0.46 7.86 16.16
C CYS A 158 0.41 7.80 17.41
N PRO A 159 0.69 6.60 17.95
CA PRO A 159 1.56 6.48 19.11
C PRO A 159 2.97 6.96 18.77
N SER A 160 3.64 7.52 19.78
CA SER A 160 5.07 7.84 19.69
C SER A 160 5.90 6.57 19.61
N VAL A 161 7.03 6.65 18.91
CA VAL A 161 7.97 5.53 18.82
C VAL A 161 8.69 5.38 20.16
N ARG A 162 8.74 4.16 20.70
CA ARG A 162 9.50 3.88 21.92
C ARG A 162 10.98 4.13 21.67
N LYS A 163 11.56 5.10 22.36
CA LYS A 163 13.02 5.24 22.44
C LYS A 163 13.53 4.16 23.38
N ILE A 164 14.22 3.15 22.85
CA ILE A 164 14.97 2.21 23.69
C ILE A 164 16.17 2.98 24.19
N GLN A 165 16.12 3.41 25.45
CA GLN A 165 17.26 4.04 26.11
C GLN A 165 18.29 2.92 26.35
N LYS A 166 19.32 2.85 25.50
CA LYS A 166 20.49 2.01 25.77
C LYS A 166 21.22 2.64 26.95
N ASN A 167 20.96 2.15 28.15
CA ASN A 167 21.81 2.43 29.29
C ASN A 167 23.16 1.75 28.99
N PHE A 168 24.17 2.54 28.67
CA PHE A 168 25.57 2.12 28.63
C PHE A 168 26.16 2.21 30.03
#